data_AF-A0A1L7XGM3-F1
#
_entry.id   AF-A0A1L7XGM3-F1
#
_cell.length_a   1.000
_cell.length_b   1.000
_cell.length_c   1.000
_cell.angle_alpha   90.00
_cell.angle_beta   90.00
_cell.angle_gamma   90.00
#
_symmetry.space_group_name_H-M   'P 1'
#
loop_
_entity.id
_entity.type
_entity.pdbx_description
1 polymer ?
#
loop_
_entity_poly.entity_id
_entity_poly.type
_entity_poly.pdbx_seq_one_letter_code
_entity_poly.pdbx_strand_id
1 'polypeptide(L)'
;MADQQQSIPQKGLSELSGPAVHRPSESEAGPSSSQQHQDHDDDRPNTPPPYSGPTSSAMTAPPAPAPQPTYPGLPHLDYSLYSPKTFTLSSDATTLTSYDPTLSTYPTGLVSLIQSLATVPPKPTIRIVGKTYNSENHVDFDIKVNLMNLIVPDGEKRRMNYVKIIGPGEVGLRGESRETTVPHVAGLEAWARKYCEDGASIKHFALERTVINWDTSYLEGRLLSLISSTSYRGHVSITFPMTHSRVVIHSPDKVNRFFSNVTKVFTGTKKYEIIKSVWPYADVARGEQGRRCAVQEEEVWFGDWRDAIRHAVLGKRRGWVTAEDRLEYLMEPKPGELGKPAEWGGHS
;
A
#
# COMPACT_ATOMS: atom_id res chain seq x y z
N MET A 1 -50.24 7.32 -56.62
CA MET A 1 -50.74 8.64 -56.16
C MET A 1 -50.10 8.90 -54.80
N ALA A 2 -49.37 9.98 -54.53
CA ALA A 2 -48.61 10.94 -55.35
C ALA A 2 -47.74 11.69 -54.30
N ASP A 3 -46.40 11.60 -54.34
CA ASP A 3 -45.44 12.40 -55.12
C ASP A 3 -45.19 13.82 -54.60
N GLN A 4 -43.96 14.33 -54.85
CA GLN A 4 -43.28 15.52 -54.24
C GLN A 4 -42.47 15.19 -52.95
N GLN A 5 -41.13 15.31 -52.84
CA GLN A 5 -40.06 15.90 -53.69
C GLN A 5 -40.18 17.44 -53.85
N GLN A 6 -39.18 18.29 -53.60
CA GLN A 6 -37.70 18.20 -53.71
C GLN A 6 -37.04 18.84 -52.43
N SER A 7 -35.81 19.37 -52.28
CA SER A 7 -34.61 19.66 -53.11
C SER A 7 -33.36 19.92 -52.22
N ILE A 8 -32.14 19.88 -52.81
CA ILE A 8 -30.86 20.30 -52.23
C ILE A 8 -30.09 21.16 -53.28
N PRO A 9 -29.33 22.18 -52.87
CA PRO A 9 -27.97 22.41 -53.42
C PRO A 9 -26.94 22.55 -52.26
N GLN A 10 -25.69 22.07 -52.30
CA GLN A 10 -24.57 22.34 -53.22
C GLN A 10 -24.24 23.85 -53.35
N LYS A 11 -22.97 24.31 -53.44
CA LYS A 11 -21.69 23.64 -53.77
C LYS A 11 -20.50 24.48 -53.24
N GLY A 12 -19.31 23.90 -53.11
CA GLY A 12 -18.06 24.67 -52.91
C GLY A 12 -16.83 23.82 -52.53
N LEU A 13 -15.89 23.62 -53.45
CA LEU A 13 -14.59 22.96 -53.22
C LEU A 13 -13.44 23.84 -53.74
N SER A 14 -12.33 23.83 -53.00
CA SER A 14 -10.93 24.01 -53.46
C SER A 14 -10.02 23.73 -52.24
N GLU A 15 -9.33 22.59 -52.14
CA GLU A 15 -7.97 22.34 -52.70
C GLU A 15 -6.89 23.21 -52.04
N LEU A 16 -6.01 22.68 -51.18
CA LEU A 16 -4.87 21.74 -51.37
C LEU A 16 -3.52 22.48 -51.44
N SER A 17 -2.63 22.24 -50.47
CA SER A 17 -1.16 22.11 -50.64
C SER A 17 -0.46 21.73 -49.33
N GLY A 18 0.77 21.21 -49.44
CA GLY A 18 1.49 20.51 -48.37
C GLY A 18 2.47 21.34 -47.52
N PRO A 19 3.28 20.67 -46.67
CA PRO A 19 4.09 21.29 -45.61
C PRO A 19 5.53 21.65 -46.05
N ALA A 20 6.19 22.50 -45.27
CA ALA A 20 7.63 22.77 -45.38
C ALA A 20 8.30 22.75 -43.98
N VAL A 21 9.46 22.08 -43.90
CA VAL A 21 10.36 22.06 -42.74
C VAL A 21 11.56 22.95 -43.06
N HIS A 22 12.04 23.79 -42.13
CA HIS A 22 13.35 24.41 -42.28
C HIS A 22 14.12 24.70 -40.98
N ARG A 23 15.37 24.24 -41.01
CA ARG A 23 16.59 24.59 -40.26
C ARG A 23 17.75 24.15 -41.20
N PRO A 24 19.04 24.53 -41.02
CA PRO A 24 19.64 25.58 -40.19
C PRO A 24 20.49 26.58 -41.04
N SER A 25 21.22 27.46 -40.36
CA SER A 25 22.51 28.03 -40.83
C SER A 25 23.35 28.46 -39.62
N GLU A 26 24.68 28.57 -39.80
CA GLU A 26 25.68 28.77 -38.74
C GLU A 26 26.44 30.12 -38.91
N SER A 27 27.63 30.23 -38.30
CA SER A 27 28.57 31.39 -38.22
C SER A 27 28.10 32.60 -37.39
N GLU A 28 28.96 33.41 -36.76
CA GLU A 28 30.44 33.50 -36.80
C GLU A 28 31.04 33.82 -35.39
N ALA A 29 32.36 34.06 -35.23
CA ALA A 29 33.04 33.95 -33.91
C ALA A 29 34.05 35.06 -33.50
N GLY A 30 33.97 35.50 -32.22
CA GLY A 30 35.02 36.19 -31.43
C GLY A 30 35.37 37.64 -31.82
N PRO A 31 36.39 38.28 -31.18
CA PRO A 31 37.06 37.96 -29.91
C PRO A 31 37.15 39.18 -28.93
N SER A 32 37.89 39.05 -27.82
CA SER A 32 38.06 40.07 -26.76
C SER A 32 38.98 41.26 -27.11
N SER A 33 38.86 42.38 -26.37
CA SER A 33 39.92 43.40 -26.18
C SER A 33 39.70 44.25 -24.91
N SER A 34 40.76 44.94 -24.44
CA SER A 34 40.84 45.52 -23.08
C SER A 34 41.41 46.95 -23.06
N GLN A 35 41.06 47.76 -22.05
CA GLN A 35 41.71 49.01 -21.58
C GLN A 35 41.49 49.07 -20.04
N GLN A 36 42.44 49.35 -19.14
CA GLN A 36 43.37 50.50 -18.96
C GLN A 36 42.64 51.83 -18.67
N HIS A 37 42.96 52.64 -17.66
CA HIS A 37 43.98 52.64 -16.56
C HIS A 37 43.24 53.02 -15.22
N GLN A 38 43.80 53.37 -14.05
CA GLN A 38 45.10 53.99 -13.68
C GLN A 38 45.37 53.86 -12.17
N ASP A 39 46.65 53.94 -11.77
CA ASP A 39 47.12 53.67 -10.40
C ASP A 39 47.01 54.85 -9.43
N HIS A 40 46.96 54.54 -8.13
CA HIS A 40 47.56 55.35 -7.07
C HIS A 40 47.80 54.50 -5.81
N ASP A 41 49.06 54.34 -5.40
CA ASP A 41 49.45 53.78 -4.10
C ASP A 41 49.26 54.80 -2.97
N ASP A 42 48.87 54.33 -1.78
CA ASP A 42 49.23 54.93 -0.49
C ASP A 42 49.13 53.89 0.66
N ASP A 43 49.74 54.17 1.80
CA ASP A 43 50.19 53.13 2.75
C ASP A 43 49.11 52.47 3.66
N ARG A 44 49.17 51.13 3.73
CA ARG A 44 48.97 50.19 4.89
C ARG A 44 48.01 50.56 6.05
N PRO A 45 47.20 49.60 6.57
CA PRO A 45 47.74 48.27 6.96
C PRO A 45 46.84 47.03 6.72
N ASN A 46 47.49 45.86 6.63
CA ASN A 46 46.83 44.55 6.69
C ASN A 46 46.39 44.22 8.13
N THR A 47 45.12 44.47 8.46
CA THR A 47 44.47 43.86 9.63
C THR A 47 43.51 42.75 9.17
N PRO A 48 43.63 41.51 9.69
CA PRO A 48 42.58 40.51 9.47
C PRO A 48 41.29 40.95 10.17
N PRO A 49 40.11 40.59 9.64
CA PRO A 49 38.83 40.98 10.23
C PRO A 49 38.71 40.44 11.66
N PRO A 50 38.08 41.20 12.59
CA PRO A 50 38.00 40.82 13.99
C PRO A 50 37.25 39.50 14.17
N TYR A 51 37.79 38.66 15.05
CA TYR A 51 37.28 37.33 15.37
C TYR A 51 35.80 37.38 15.81
N SER A 52 34.91 36.73 15.05
CA SER A 52 33.50 36.60 15.43
C SER A 52 33.38 35.88 16.77
N GLY A 53 32.91 36.60 17.79
CA GLY A 53 32.52 36.00 19.07
C GLY A 53 31.39 34.97 18.89
N PRO A 54 31.17 34.08 19.87
CA PRO A 54 30.21 32.99 19.75
C PRO A 54 28.80 33.54 19.47
N THR A 55 28.24 33.15 18.33
CA THR A 55 26.86 33.50 17.95
C THR A 55 25.89 32.97 18.99
N SER A 56 25.05 33.86 19.52
CA SER A 56 24.08 33.52 20.56
C SER A 56 23.12 32.42 20.09
N SER A 57 22.83 31.45 20.97
CA SER A 57 21.96 30.29 20.70
C SER A 57 20.47 30.65 20.60
N ALA A 58 20.13 31.46 19.60
CA ALA A 58 18.77 31.81 19.20
C ALA A 58 18.68 31.74 17.67
N MET A 59 17.51 31.34 17.16
CA MET A 59 17.26 31.16 15.71
C MET A 59 18.03 30.02 15.02
N THR A 60 18.29 28.91 15.72
CA THR A 60 18.42 27.61 15.03
C THR A 60 17.12 27.34 14.28
N ALA A 61 17.15 27.27 12.95
CA ALA A 61 16.00 26.84 12.16
C ALA A 61 15.55 25.43 12.62
N PRO A 62 14.25 25.09 12.57
CA PRO A 62 13.81 23.74 12.87
C PRO A 62 14.56 22.76 11.96
N PRO A 63 15.14 21.68 12.51
CA PRO A 63 15.94 20.75 11.73
C PRO A 63 15.08 20.18 10.59
N ALA A 64 15.64 20.13 9.39
CA ALA A 64 14.96 19.56 8.24
C ALA A 64 14.46 18.14 8.58
N PRO A 65 13.23 17.77 8.21
CA PRO A 65 12.67 16.46 8.55
C PRO A 65 13.59 15.37 7.99
N ALA A 66 14.00 14.45 8.87
CA ALA A 66 14.92 13.39 8.48
C ALA A 66 14.34 12.59 7.29
N PRO A 67 15.11 12.34 6.22
CA PRO A 67 14.59 11.68 5.03
C PRO A 67 14.10 10.27 5.38
N GLN A 68 12.84 9.97 5.09
CA GLN A 68 12.31 8.62 5.32
C GLN A 68 13.02 7.62 4.40
N PRO A 69 13.41 6.43 4.90
CA PRO A 69 14.12 5.45 4.10
C PRO A 69 13.21 4.93 2.98
N THR A 70 13.56 5.25 1.74
CA THR A 70 12.89 4.70 0.56
C THR A 70 13.59 3.41 0.14
N TYR A 71 12.83 2.32 0.08
CA TYR A 71 13.33 0.99 -0.26
C TYR A 71 12.97 0.65 -1.72
N PRO A 72 13.95 0.52 -2.64
CA PRO A 72 13.69 0.14 -4.03
C PRO A 72 12.91 -1.18 -4.13
N GLY A 73 11.93 -1.25 -5.04
CA GLY A 73 11.08 -2.43 -5.23
C GLY A 73 9.98 -2.66 -4.18
N LEU A 74 9.95 -1.86 -3.10
CA LEU A 74 8.85 -1.87 -2.13
C LEU A 74 7.96 -0.64 -2.30
N PRO A 75 6.64 -0.74 -2.01
CA PRO A 75 5.75 0.41 -2.02
C PRO A 75 6.24 1.51 -1.06
N HIS A 76 6.16 2.77 -1.51
CA HIS A 76 6.59 3.93 -0.73
C HIS A 76 5.62 4.19 0.45
N LEU A 77 5.95 3.64 1.61
CA LEU A 77 5.14 3.67 2.84
C LEU A 77 6.05 4.00 4.04
N ASP A 78 5.49 4.62 5.08
CA ASP A 78 6.17 4.71 6.38
C ASP A 78 6.08 3.36 7.10
N TYR A 79 7.09 2.51 6.88
CA TYR A 79 7.15 1.18 7.47
C TYR A 79 7.26 1.18 9.00
N SER A 80 7.60 2.31 9.65
CA SER A 80 7.64 2.38 11.12
C SER A 80 6.25 2.24 11.75
N LEU A 81 5.19 2.53 10.99
CA LEU A 81 3.79 2.40 11.40
C LEU A 81 3.30 0.94 11.49
N TYR A 82 4.11 -0.03 11.04
CA TYR A 82 3.91 -1.47 11.33
C TYR A 82 4.56 -1.94 12.63
N SER A 83 5.45 -1.15 13.22
CA SER A 83 6.04 -1.41 14.54
C SER A 83 6.16 -0.12 15.37
N PRO A 84 5.04 0.55 15.73
CA PRO A 84 5.09 1.80 16.49
C PRO A 84 5.65 1.56 17.89
N LYS A 85 6.29 2.59 18.46
CA LYS A 85 6.73 2.58 19.87
C LYS A 85 5.51 2.34 20.77
N THR A 86 5.70 1.56 21.85
CA THR A 86 4.68 1.07 22.80
C THR A 86 3.65 0.06 22.26
N PHE A 87 3.74 -0.37 21.00
CA PHE A 87 2.90 -1.45 20.44
C PHE A 87 3.61 -2.81 20.43
N THR A 88 2.84 -3.88 20.58
CA THR A 88 3.24 -5.27 20.35
C THR A 88 2.42 -5.90 19.23
N LEU A 89 3.05 -6.67 18.37
CA LEU A 89 2.38 -7.43 17.31
C LEU A 89 1.99 -8.82 17.83
N SER A 90 0.78 -9.28 17.49
CA SER A 90 0.32 -10.64 17.81
C SER A 90 1.10 -11.72 17.05
N SER A 91 1.10 -12.96 17.55
CA SER A 91 1.89 -14.08 17.00
C SER A 91 1.45 -14.57 15.62
N ASP A 92 0.20 -14.30 15.23
CA ASP A 92 -0.36 -14.48 13.89
C ASP A 92 -0.09 -13.29 12.94
N ALA A 93 0.60 -12.26 13.44
CA ALA A 93 0.86 -10.97 12.81
C ALA A 93 -0.37 -10.15 12.40
N THR A 94 -1.59 -10.45 12.87
CA THR A 94 -2.80 -9.69 12.47
C THR A 94 -2.94 -8.35 13.20
N THR A 95 -2.62 -8.32 14.50
CA THR A 95 -3.10 -7.28 15.42
C THR A 95 -1.94 -6.59 16.14
N LEU A 96 -1.82 -5.28 15.95
CA LEU A 96 -0.96 -4.40 16.75
C LEU A 96 -1.71 -3.93 18.00
N THR A 97 -1.15 -4.16 19.18
CA THR A 97 -1.80 -3.88 20.47
C THR A 97 -0.97 -2.90 21.29
N SER A 98 -1.59 -1.87 21.88
CA SER A 98 -0.95 -1.00 22.88
C SER A 98 -1.79 -0.87 24.14
N TYR A 99 -1.11 -0.69 25.26
CA TYR A 99 -1.67 -0.44 26.60
C TYR A 99 -1.22 0.92 27.15
N ASP A 100 -0.74 1.80 26.27
CA ASP A 100 -0.21 3.11 26.64
C ASP A 100 -1.31 3.99 27.28
N PRO A 101 -1.13 4.44 28.53
CA PRO A 101 -2.15 5.22 29.24
C PRO A 101 -2.42 6.56 28.55
N THR A 102 -1.46 7.14 27.83
CA THR A 102 -1.62 8.44 27.16
C THR A 102 -2.66 8.36 26.04
N LEU A 103 -2.67 7.28 25.27
CA LEU A 103 -3.62 7.02 24.17
C LEU A 103 -5.05 6.77 24.68
N SER A 104 -5.20 6.42 25.96
CA SER A 104 -6.50 6.28 26.62
C SER A 104 -6.92 7.50 27.45
N THR A 105 -6.08 8.54 27.52
CA THR A 105 -6.29 9.75 28.34
C THR A 105 -6.42 11.02 27.49
N TYR A 106 -5.66 11.13 26.40
CA TYR A 106 -5.55 12.36 25.59
C TYR A 106 -6.12 12.15 24.18
N PRO A 107 -7.36 12.63 23.88
CA PRO A 107 -8.02 12.39 22.59
C PRO A 107 -7.19 12.81 21.38
N THR A 108 -6.52 13.97 21.45
CA THR A 108 -5.70 14.50 20.34
C THR A 108 -4.54 13.58 19.97
N GLY A 109 -3.92 12.93 20.96
CA GLY A 109 -2.85 11.95 20.72
C GLY A 109 -3.38 10.68 20.05
N LEU A 110 -4.53 10.18 20.51
CA LEU A 110 -5.20 9.04 19.89
C LEU A 110 -5.64 9.35 18.44
N VAL A 111 -6.23 10.52 18.19
CA VAL A 111 -6.64 10.96 16.84
C VAL A 111 -5.44 10.99 15.88
N SER A 112 -4.36 11.68 16.26
CA SER A 112 -3.16 11.82 15.44
C SER A 112 -2.50 10.46 15.16
N LEU A 113 -2.44 9.58 16.16
CA LEU A 113 -1.93 8.22 15.99
C LEU A 113 -2.83 7.39 15.06
N ILE A 114 -4.15 7.40 15.25
CA ILE A 114 -5.08 6.62 14.42
C ILE A 114 -5.09 7.11 12.97
N GLN A 115 -5.03 8.44 12.74
CA GLN A 115 -4.87 9.03 11.41
C GLN A 115 -3.56 8.56 10.75
N SER A 116 -2.44 8.61 11.49
CA SER A 116 -1.15 8.08 11.03
C SER A 116 -1.23 6.59 10.69
N LEU A 117 -1.72 5.75 11.61
CA LEU A 117 -1.80 4.30 11.42
C LEU A 117 -2.78 3.89 10.29
N ALA A 118 -3.67 4.78 9.87
CA ALA A 118 -4.57 4.58 8.74
C ALA A 118 -3.93 4.88 7.38
N THR A 119 -2.73 5.49 7.30
CA THR A 119 -2.02 5.77 6.03
C THR A 119 -1.27 4.57 5.45
N VAL A 120 -1.13 3.48 6.22
CA VAL A 120 -0.53 2.21 5.77
C VAL A 120 -1.58 1.12 5.57
N PRO A 121 -1.42 0.25 4.56
CA PRO A 121 -2.36 -0.83 4.25
C PRO A 121 -2.27 -2.00 5.24
N PRO A 122 -3.20 -2.97 5.16
CA PRO A 122 -2.89 -4.33 5.61
C PRO A 122 -1.90 -4.99 4.62
N LYS A 123 -1.32 -6.13 4.98
CA LYS A 123 -0.53 -6.96 4.06
C LYS A 123 -1.36 -8.16 3.58
N PRO A 124 -2.04 -8.06 2.42
CA PRO A 124 -2.71 -9.20 1.81
C PRO A 124 -1.67 -10.19 1.26
N THR A 125 -1.95 -11.48 1.44
CA THR A 125 -1.13 -12.58 0.91
C THR A 125 -2.03 -13.66 0.32
N ILE A 126 -1.49 -14.45 -0.61
CA ILE A 126 -2.06 -15.76 -0.94
C ILE A 126 -1.20 -16.80 -0.23
N ARG A 127 -1.83 -17.82 0.35
CA ARG A 127 -1.15 -19.03 0.83
C ARG A 127 -1.79 -20.26 0.21
N ILE A 128 -0.97 -21.08 -0.43
CA ILE A 128 -1.37 -22.31 -1.13
C ILE A 128 -0.68 -23.50 -0.45
N VAL A 129 -1.44 -24.44 0.07
CA VAL A 129 -0.95 -25.60 0.82
C VAL A 129 -1.41 -26.90 0.15
N GLY A 130 -0.46 -27.77 -0.19
CA GLY A 130 -0.73 -29.14 -0.64
C GLY A 130 -0.51 -30.16 0.48
N LYS A 131 -1.46 -31.06 0.68
CA LYS A 131 -1.32 -32.24 1.55
C LYS A 131 -1.68 -33.53 0.80
N THR A 132 -0.86 -34.56 0.95
CA THR A 132 -1.19 -35.90 0.47
C THR A 132 -2.32 -36.51 1.31
N TYR A 133 -3.33 -37.10 0.67
CA TYR A 133 -4.55 -37.60 1.34
C TYR A 133 -4.28 -38.64 2.45
N ASN A 134 -3.21 -39.43 2.32
CA ASN A 134 -2.91 -40.53 3.23
C ASN A 134 -2.05 -40.12 4.44
N SER A 135 -1.84 -38.80 4.68
CA SER A 135 -0.92 -38.32 5.71
C SER A 135 -1.33 -36.95 6.27
N GLU A 136 -2.17 -36.94 7.32
CA GLU A 136 -2.72 -35.73 7.97
C GLU A 136 -1.70 -34.60 8.22
N ASN A 137 -0.47 -34.98 8.60
CA ASN A 137 0.61 -34.06 8.94
C ASN A 137 1.66 -33.83 7.83
N HIS A 138 1.59 -34.53 6.69
CA HIS A 138 2.53 -34.28 5.59
C HIS A 138 2.06 -33.10 4.73
N VAL A 139 2.90 -32.08 4.63
CA VAL A 139 2.68 -30.90 3.80
C VAL A 139 3.66 -30.97 2.64
N ASP A 140 3.13 -31.24 1.45
CA ASP A 140 3.91 -31.43 0.23
C ASP A 140 4.47 -30.10 -0.30
N PHE A 141 3.71 -29.01 -0.12
CA PHE A 141 4.13 -27.63 -0.37
C PHE A 141 3.31 -26.66 0.48
N ASP A 142 3.90 -25.51 0.83
CA ASP A 142 3.27 -24.42 1.59
C ASP A 142 3.88 -23.10 1.09
N ILE A 143 3.33 -22.59 -0.01
CA ILE A 143 3.87 -21.42 -0.71
C ILE A 143 3.03 -20.18 -0.42
N LYS A 144 3.71 -19.05 -0.25
CA LYS A 144 3.12 -17.76 0.10
C LYS A 144 3.52 -16.69 -0.90
N VAL A 145 2.56 -15.87 -1.33
CA VAL A 145 2.80 -14.75 -2.25
C VAL A 145 2.33 -13.45 -1.60
N ASN A 146 3.13 -12.39 -1.69
CA ASN A 146 2.80 -11.07 -1.18
C ASN A 146 2.05 -10.25 -2.24
N LEU A 147 0.91 -9.66 -1.88
CA LEU A 147 0.08 -8.86 -2.79
C LEU A 147 -0.03 -7.38 -2.40
N MET A 148 0.72 -6.92 -1.39
CA MET A 148 0.65 -5.53 -0.93
C MET A 148 0.95 -4.51 -2.05
N ASN A 149 1.81 -4.88 -3.01
CA ASN A 149 2.14 -4.07 -4.19
C ASN A 149 0.97 -3.93 -5.19
N LEU A 150 -0.15 -4.64 -5.02
CA LEU A 150 -1.34 -4.52 -5.88
C LEU A 150 -2.38 -3.53 -5.34
N ILE A 151 -2.31 -3.22 -4.04
CA ILE A 151 -3.21 -2.27 -3.34
C ILE A 151 -2.53 -0.93 -3.02
N VAL A 152 -1.23 -0.81 -3.26
CA VAL A 152 -0.47 0.45 -3.15
C VAL A 152 0.21 0.74 -4.48
N PRO A 153 -0.38 1.59 -5.35
CA PRO A 153 0.25 1.99 -6.60
C PRO A 153 1.45 2.91 -6.40
N ASP A 154 2.34 2.90 -7.40
CA ASP A 154 3.46 3.82 -7.49
C ASP A 154 2.98 5.27 -7.69
N GLY A 155 3.41 6.14 -6.77
CA GLY A 155 3.04 7.54 -6.71
C GLY A 155 1.78 7.78 -5.86
N GLU A 156 1.94 8.57 -4.80
CA GLU A 156 0.89 8.88 -3.81
C GLU A 156 -0.43 9.38 -4.43
N LYS A 157 -0.34 10.17 -5.51
CA LYS A 157 -1.50 10.71 -6.25
C LYS A 157 -2.40 9.64 -6.91
N ARG A 158 -1.96 8.38 -6.98
CA ARG A 158 -2.74 7.25 -7.53
C ARG A 158 -3.38 6.38 -6.45
N ARG A 159 -3.06 6.58 -5.16
CA ARG A 159 -3.59 5.73 -4.10
C ARG A 159 -5.10 5.92 -3.96
N MET A 160 -5.81 4.80 -3.87
CA MET A 160 -7.27 4.75 -3.77
C MET A 160 -7.77 4.61 -2.32
N ASN A 161 -6.87 4.73 -1.33
CA ASN A 161 -7.17 4.46 0.06
C ASN A 161 -7.98 5.58 0.72
N TYR A 162 -8.88 5.23 1.61
CA TYR A 162 -9.71 6.18 2.35
C TYR A 162 -10.04 5.69 3.75
N VAL A 163 -10.43 6.62 4.63
CA VAL A 163 -10.87 6.31 5.98
C VAL A 163 -12.39 6.32 6.03
N LYS A 164 -13.00 5.19 6.39
CA LYS A 164 -14.42 5.11 6.74
C LYS A 164 -14.59 5.20 8.25
N ILE A 165 -15.33 6.21 8.71
CA ILE A 165 -15.83 6.31 10.09
C ILE A 165 -17.30 5.88 10.08
N ILE A 166 -17.75 5.18 11.13
CA ILE A 166 -19.08 4.60 11.21
C ILE A 166 -20.19 5.69 11.18
N GLY A 167 -21.07 5.60 10.18
CA GLY A 167 -22.09 6.61 9.89
C GLY A 167 -23.29 6.62 10.85
N PRO A 168 -24.31 7.45 10.60
CA PRO A 168 -25.64 7.27 11.17
C PRO A 168 -26.25 5.94 10.68
N GLY A 169 -26.98 5.22 11.53
CA GLY A 169 -27.71 4.00 11.15
C GLY A 169 -26.85 2.74 10.88
N GLU A 170 -25.54 2.87 10.62
CA GLU A 170 -24.66 1.72 10.45
C GLU A 170 -24.51 0.91 11.75
N VAL A 171 -24.41 -0.42 11.65
CA VAL A 171 -24.24 -1.31 12.79
C VAL A 171 -22.74 -1.45 13.13
N GLY A 172 -22.39 -1.39 14.41
CA GLY A 172 -21.02 -1.64 14.88
C GLY A 172 -20.83 -1.37 16.37
N LEU A 173 -19.60 -1.53 16.86
CA LEU A 173 -19.28 -1.44 18.28
C LEU A 173 -18.96 0.01 18.68
N ARG A 174 -19.93 0.67 19.35
CA ARG A 174 -20.01 2.13 19.58
C ARG A 174 -19.75 2.57 21.02
N GLY A 175 -18.90 1.83 21.73
CA GLY A 175 -18.76 1.94 23.19
C GLY A 175 -19.74 1.03 23.95
N GLU A 176 -20.00 -0.16 23.40
CA GLU A 176 -20.73 -1.24 24.07
C GLU A 176 -20.07 -2.61 23.80
N SER A 177 -20.54 -3.65 24.49
CA SER A 177 -20.07 -5.03 24.29
C SER A 177 -20.77 -5.76 23.13
N ARG A 178 -21.91 -5.22 22.68
CA ARG A 178 -22.71 -5.66 21.52
C ARG A 178 -22.77 -4.54 20.48
N GLU A 179 -22.98 -4.92 19.23
CA GLU A 179 -23.13 -3.97 18.13
C GLU A 179 -24.44 -3.17 18.23
N THR A 180 -24.40 -1.90 17.85
CA THR A 180 -25.51 -0.96 17.89
C THR A 180 -25.45 0.03 16.74
N THR A 181 -26.55 0.74 16.48
CA THR A 181 -26.61 1.90 15.57
C THR A 181 -26.45 3.24 16.29
N VAL A 182 -26.49 3.21 17.63
CA VAL A 182 -26.42 4.37 18.54
C VAL A 182 -25.37 4.13 19.65
N PRO A 183 -24.73 5.17 20.20
CA PRO A 183 -24.85 6.57 19.81
C PRO A 183 -24.22 6.87 18.44
N HIS A 184 -24.65 7.96 17.81
CA HIS A 184 -23.93 8.57 16.70
C HIS A 184 -23.24 9.85 17.20
N VAL A 185 -21.96 10.00 16.88
CA VAL A 185 -21.20 11.25 17.06
C VAL A 185 -20.39 11.51 15.78
N ALA A 186 -20.20 12.78 15.44
CA ALA A 186 -19.55 13.18 14.19
C ALA A 186 -18.02 13.30 14.35
N GLY A 187 -17.27 12.75 13.39
CA GLY A 187 -15.81 12.82 13.34
C GLY A 187 -15.08 11.82 14.24
N LEU A 188 -13.80 11.62 13.98
CA LEU A 188 -12.92 10.73 14.75
C LEU A 188 -12.66 11.31 16.15
N GLU A 189 -12.63 12.63 16.23
CA GLU A 189 -12.31 13.45 17.40
C GLU A 189 -13.37 13.29 18.49
N ALA A 190 -14.65 13.21 18.11
CA ALA A 190 -15.74 12.96 19.05
C ALA A 190 -15.75 11.50 19.56
N TRP A 191 -15.42 10.53 18.69
CA TRP A 191 -15.26 9.13 19.10
C TRP A 191 -14.06 8.93 20.02
N ALA A 192 -12.91 9.56 19.71
CA ALA A 192 -11.72 9.53 20.56
C ALA A 192 -11.98 10.20 21.92
N ARG A 193 -12.67 11.35 21.94
CA ARG A 193 -13.10 12.00 23.18
C ARG A 193 -13.98 11.08 24.02
N LYS A 194 -15.05 10.54 23.43
CA LYS A 194 -15.95 9.59 24.09
C LYS A 194 -15.22 8.35 24.62
N TYR A 195 -14.24 7.84 23.88
CA TYR A 195 -13.40 6.73 24.33
C TYR A 195 -12.53 7.13 25.54
N CYS A 196 -11.86 8.28 25.54
CA CYS A 196 -11.05 8.72 26.68
C CYS A 196 -11.91 8.98 27.93
N GLU A 197 -13.08 9.62 27.77
CA GLU A 197 -14.03 9.95 28.85
C GLU A 197 -14.73 8.72 29.46
N ASP A 198 -14.79 7.59 28.75
CA ASP A 198 -15.41 6.36 29.24
C ASP A 198 -14.71 5.84 30.53
N GLY A 199 -15.46 5.79 31.63
CA GLY A 199 -14.97 5.37 32.94
C GLY A 199 -14.66 3.87 33.07
N ALA A 200 -15.03 3.04 32.10
CA ALA A 200 -14.85 1.59 32.16
C ALA A 200 -13.40 1.16 32.38
N SER A 201 -13.22 0.12 33.21
CA SER A 201 -11.90 -0.45 33.54
C SER A 201 -11.29 -1.28 32.40
N ILE A 202 -12.13 -1.84 31.53
CA ILE A 202 -11.72 -2.58 30.33
C ILE A 202 -12.46 -1.96 29.14
N LYS A 203 -11.79 -1.04 28.45
CA LYS A 203 -12.22 -0.45 27.18
C LYS A 203 -11.13 -0.62 26.12
N HIS A 204 -11.51 -0.69 24.85
CA HIS A 204 -10.55 -0.57 23.75
C HIS A 204 -11.10 0.22 22.56
N PHE A 205 -10.18 0.88 21.86
CA PHE A 205 -10.40 1.57 20.59
C PHE A 205 -9.67 0.80 19.48
N ALA A 206 -10.36 0.50 18.38
CA ALA A 206 -9.80 -0.29 17.28
C ALA A 206 -9.85 0.44 15.94
N LEU A 207 -8.77 0.29 15.17
CA LEU A 207 -8.69 0.60 13.75
C LEU A 207 -8.55 -0.72 12.99
N GLU A 208 -9.47 -0.96 12.07
CA GLU A 208 -9.39 -2.08 11.13
C GLU A 208 -8.75 -1.60 9.82
N ARG A 209 -7.93 -2.43 9.17
CA ARG A 209 -7.37 -2.18 7.84
C ARG A 209 -7.89 -3.25 6.89
N THR A 210 -8.63 -2.86 5.87
CA THR A 210 -9.36 -3.78 4.98
C THR A 210 -8.96 -3.60 3.52
N VAL A 211 -9.01 -4.69 2.76
CA VAL A 211 -9.00 -4.66 1.29
C VAL A 211 -10.42 -4.91 0.80
N ILE A 212 -10.89 -4.10 -0.15
CA ILE A 212 -12.21 -4.27 -0.80
C ILE A 212 -12.06 -4.47 -2.30
N ASN A 213 -13.12 -4.98 -2.94
CA ASN A 213 -13.23 -5.19 -4.39
C ASN A 213 -12.12 -6.06 -5.00
N TRP A 214 -11.46 -6.87 -4.18
CA TRP A 214 -10.47 -7.88 -4.57
C TRP A 214 -11.18 -9.23 -4.74
N ASP A 215 -11.17 -9.79 -5.95
CA ASP A 215 -11.84 -11.06 -6.21
C ASP A 215 -10.93 -12.25 -5.87
N THR A 216 -10.96 -12.63 -4.59
CA THR A 216 -10.25 -13.79 -4.06
C THR A 216 -10.79 -15.11 -4.64
N SER A 217 -12.10 -15.23 -4.87
CA SER A 217 -12.72 -16.44 -5.42
C SER A 217 -12.32 -16.69 -6.88
N TYR A 218 -12.17 -15.62 -7.68
CA TYR A 218 -11.61 -15.71 -9.03
C TYR A 218 -10.16 -16.22 -8.99
N LEU A 219 -9.31 -15.62 -8.15
CA LEU A 219 -7.93 -16.06 -7.99
C LEU A 219 -7.82 -17.50 -7.48
N GLU A 220 -8.67 -17.91 -6.55
CA GLU A 220 -8.75 -19.27 -6.05
C GLU A 220 -9.07 -20.26 -7.18
N GLY A 221 -10.12 -20.01 -7.97
CA GLY A 221 -10.49 -20.88 -9.10
C GLY A 221 -9.38 -20.98 -10.15
N ARG A 222 -8.67 -19.88 -10.43
CA ARG A 222 -7.51 -19.86 -11.35
C ARG A 222 -6.31 -20.62 -10.81
N LEU A 223 -5.98 -20.45 -9.53
CA LEU A 223 -4.86 -21.14 -8.88
C LEU A 223 -5.14 -22.64 -8.64
N LEU A 224 -6.37 -23.02 -8.31
CA LEU A 224 -6.78 -24.43 -8.26
C LEU A 224 -6.63 -25.08 -9.64
N SER A 225 -7.12 -24.43 -10.69
CA SER A 225 -6.99 -24.91 -12.08
C SER A 225 -5.53 -25.07 -12.51
N LEU A 226 -4.66 -24.12 -12.12
CA LEU A 226 -3.21 -24.20 -12.32
C LEU A 226 -2.61 -25.44 -11.64
N ILE A 227 -2.97 -25.73 -10.40
CA ILE A 227 -2.43 -26.86 -9.64
C ILE A 227 -2.99 -28.20 -10.12
N SER A 228 -4.26 -28.25 -10.56
CA SER A 228 -4.79 -29.43 -11.27
C SER A 228 -3.98 -29.71 -12.55
N SER A 229 -3.50 -28.68 -13.25
CA SER A 229 -2.65 -28.85 -14.44
C SER A 229 -1.23 -29.39 -14.16
N THR A 230 -0.78 -29.48 -12.90
CA THR A 230 0.49 -30.13 -12.54
C THR A 230 0.35 -31.64 -12.28
N SER A 231 -0.85 -32.21 -12.48
CA SER A 231 -1.21 -33.58 -12.08
C SER A 231 -1.07 -33.86 -10.57
N TYR A 232 -1.04 -32.83 -9.72
CA TYR A 232 -1.03 -33.01 -8.27
C TYR A 232 -2.35 -33.65 -7.80
N ARG A 233 -2.25 -34.76 -7.04
CA ARG A 233 -3.39 -35.57 -6.55
C ARG A 233 -3.57 -35.52 -5.03
N GLY A 234 -3.03 -34.52 -4.35
CA GLY A 234 -3.32 -34.27 -2.94
C GLY A 234 -4.49 -33.31 -2.75
N HIS A 235 -4.88 -33.08 -1.50
CA HIS A 235 -5.79 -32.00 -1.13
C HIS A 235 -5.06 -30.66 -1.22
N VAL A 236 -5.64 -29.70 -1.94
CA VAL A 236 -5.15 -28.32 -2.04
C VAL A 236 -6.03 -27.41 -1.20
N SER A 237 -5.42 -26.56 -0.36
CA SER A 237 -6.10 -25.46 0.32
C SER A 237 -5.48 -24.15 -0.12
N ILE A 238 -6.31 -23.24 -0.63
CA ILE A 238 -5.93 -21.86 -0.92
C ILE A 238 -6.58 -20.97 0.13
N THR A 239 -5.84 -19.99 0.61
CA THR A 239 -6.32 -19.00 1.58
C THR A 239 -5.74 -17.63 1.25
N PHE A 240 -6.38 -16.58 1.75
CA PHE A 240 -5.97 -15.20 1.52
C PHE A 240 -5.68 -14.46 2.85
N PRO A 241 -4.62 -14.85 3.61
CA PRO A 241 -4.33 -14.24 4.90
C PRO A 241 -3.97 -12.76 4.77
N MET A 242 -4.45 -11.96 5.71
CA MET A 242 -4.25 -10.51 5.75
C MET A 242 -3.61 -10.10 7.08
N THR A 243 -2.30 -9.89 7.10
CA THR A 243 -1.56 -9.50 8.31
C THR A 243 -1.54 -7.97 8.48
N HIS A 244 -1.25 -7.50 9.69
CA HIS A 244 -1.32 -6.09 10.12
C HIS A 244 -2.69 -5.42 9.88
N SER A 245 -3.75 -6.25 9.79
CA SER A 245 -5.14 -5.88 9.50
C SER A 245 -5.87 -5.21 10.66
N ARG A 246 -5.30 -5.19 11.87
CA ARG A 246 -5.95 -4.58 13.04
C ARG A 246 -4.96 -3.85 13.94
N VAL A 247 -5.43 -2.75 14.52
CA VAL A 247 -4.78 -2.04 15.62
C VAL A 247 -5.78 -1.94 16.77
N VAL A 248 -5.33 -2.19 18.01
CA VAL A 248 -6.15 -2.07 19.22
C VAL A 248 -5.39 -1.29 20.29
N ILE A 249 -5.96 -0.18 20.76
CA ILE A 249 -5.52 0.55 21.94
C ILE A 249 -6.42 0.13 23.10
N HIS A 250 -5.84 -0.40 24.17
CA HIS A 250 -6.54 -0.71 25.41
C HIS A 250 -6.43 0.44 26.41
N SER A 251 -7.42 0.56 27.29
CA SER A 251 -7.22 1.22 28.58
C SER A 251 -6.10 0.52 29.36
N PRO A 252 -5.26 1.26 30.10
CA PRO A 252 -4.35 0.65 31.04
C PRO A 252 -5.15 -0.18 32.07
N ASP A 253 -4.75 -1.42 32.30
CA ASP A 253 -5.43 -2.34 33.23
C ASP A 253 -5.39 -1.78 34.66
N LYS A 254 -6.47 -1.08 35.07
CA LYS A 254 -6.69 -0.66 36.46
C LYS A 254 -6.88 -1.86 37.41
N VAL A 255 -7.13 -3.04 36.86
CA VAL A 255 -7.27 -4.30 37.60
C VAL A 255 -5.94 -5.05 37.54
N ASN A 256 -5.30 -5.21 38.68
CA ASN A 256 -3.98 -5.84 38.78
C ASN A 256 -3.99 -7.27 38.17
N ARG A 257 -2.98 -7.60 37.35
CA ARG A 257 -2.95 -8.81 36.48
C ARG A 257 -3.31 -10.12 37.19
N PHE A 258 -3.01 -10.23 38.49
CA PHE A 258 -3.31 -11.38 39.34
C PHE A 258 -4.80 -11.75 39.43
N PHE A 259 -5.74 -10.81 39.25
CA PHE A 259 -7.19 -11.09 39.35
C PHE A 259 -7.86 -11.44 38.00
N SER A 260 -7.08 -11.53 36.91
CA SER A 260 -7.54 -11.68 35.52
C SER A 260 -8.68 -12.67 35.29
N ASN A 261 -8.72 -13.81 36.00
CA ASN A 261 -9.49 -14.98 35.56
C ASN A 261 -10.91 -15.06 36.16
N VAL A 262 -11.28 -14.22 37.12
CA VAL A 262 -12.59 -14.28 37.80
C VAL A 262 -13.46 -13.05 37.54
N THR A 263 -12.87 -11.84 37.53
CA THR A 263 -13.64 -10.59 37.35
C THR A 263 -13.99 -10.25 35.91
N LYS A 264 -13.32 -10.84 34.90
CA LYS A 264 -13.64 -10.63 33.47
C LYS A 264 -15.07 -11.01 33.08
N VAL A 265 -15.76 -11.85 33.87
CA VAL A 265 -17.16 -12.26 33.64
C VAL A 265 -18.15 -11.15 34.03
N PHE A 266 -17.77 -10.26 34.96
CA PHE A 266 -18.70 -9.32 35.60
C PHE A 266 -18.48 -7.84 35.23
N THR A 267 -17.48 -7.52 34.42
CA THR A 267 -17.26 -6.13 33.94
C THR A 267 -17.37 -6.06 32.43
N GLY A 268 -18.43 -5.42 31.94
CA GLY A 268 -18.73 -5.30 30.52
C GLY A 268 -17.61 -4.58 29.75
N THR A 269 -16.91 -5.32 28.88
CA THR A 269 -15.85 -4.75 28.04
C THR A 269 -16.44 -3.79 27.01
N LYS A 270 -16.00 -2.53 27.06
CA LYS A 270 -16.43 -1.48 26.13
C LYS A 270 -15.57 -1.52 24.86
N LYS A 271 -16.22 -1.62 23.69
CA LYS A 271 -15.52 -1.72 22.40
C LYS A 271 -15.88 -0.54 21.50
N TYR A 272 -14.86 0.09 20.92
CA TYR A 272 -14.99 1.21 19.99
C TYR A 272 -14.33 0.81 18.65
N GLU A 273 -15.08 0.09 17.82
CA GLU A 273 -14.63 -0.40 16.50
C GLU A 273 -15.30 0.45 15.41
N ILE A 274 -14.97 1.75 15.43
CA ILE A 274 -15.73 2.81 14.74
C ILE A 274 -15.04 3.36 13.48
N ILE A 275 -13.84 2.87 13.14
CA ILE A 275 -13.01 3.36 12.03
C ILE A 275 -12.34 2.22 11.27
N LYS A 276 -12.41 2.27 9.94
CA LYS A 276 -11.68 1.39 9.03
C LYS A 276 -10.82 2.21 8.07
N SER A 277 -9.56 1.83 7.89
CA SER A 277 -8.74 2.24 6.76
C SER A 277 -8.98 1.25 5.61
N VAL A 278 -9.51 1.75 4.50
CA VAL A 278 -9.97 0.95 3.37
C VAL A 278 -9.00 1.10 2.20
N TRP A 279 -8.56 -0.03 1.65
CA TRP A 279 -7.58 -0.13 0.57
C TRP A 279 -8.21 -0.89 -0.60
N PRO A 280 -8.89 -0.20 -1.53
CA PRO A 280 -9.54 -0.86 -2.65
C PRO A 280 -8.51 -1.49 -3.59
N TYR A 281 -8.69 -2.76 -3.91
CA TYR A 281 -7.98 -3.40 -5.03
C TYR A 281 -8.51 -2.86 -6.38
N ALA A 282 -9.79 -2.51 -6.41
CA ALA A 282 -10.45 -1.78 -7.49
C ALA A 282 -11.52 -0.83 -6.93
N ASP A 283 -11.98 0.13 -7.72
CA ASP A 283 -13.04 1.06 -7.31
C ASP A 283 -14.41 0.40 -7.15
N VAL A 284 -14.72 -0.60 -8.00
CA VAL A 284 -15.95 -1.42 -7.95
C VAL A 284 -15.62 -2.92 -8.05
N ALA A 285 -16.59 -3.80 -7.75
CA ALA A 285 -16.38 -5.24 -7.71
C ALA A 285 -16.12 -5.83 -9.12
N ARG A 286 -15.60 -7.07 -9.16
CA ARG A 286 -15.36 -7.76 -10.43
C ARG A 286 -16.68 -7.99 -11.16
N GLY A 287 -16.73 -7.61 -12.44
CA GLY A 287 -17.92 -7.72 -13.28
C GLY A 287 -18.77 -6.44 -13.38
N GLU A 288 -18.51 -5.43 -12.53
CA GLU A 288 -19.14 -4.11 -12.66
C GLU A 288 -18.53 -3.31 -13.83
N GLN A 289 -19.34 -2.49 -14.50
CA GLN A 289 -18.90 -1.67 -15.63
C GLN A 289 -17.99 -0.53 -15.18
N GLY A 290 -16.92 -0.28 -15.95
CA GLY A 290 -15.98 0.82 -15.68
C GLY A 290 -14.97 0.58 -14.57
N ARG A 291 -14.89 -0.65 -14.02
CA ARG A 291 -13.92 -1.08 -12.99
C ARG A 291 -12.49 -0.67 -13.35
N ARG A 292 -11.80 -0.05 -12.40
CA ARG A 292 -10.36 0.24 -12.45
C ARG A 292 -9.69 -0.36 -11.23
N CYS A 293 -8.74 -1.26 -11.46
CA CYS A 293 -7.89 -1.79 -10.40
C CYS A 293 -6.82 -0.75 -10.02
N ALA A 294 -6.35 -0.78 -8.77
CA ALA A 294 -5.37 0.17 -8.26
C ALA A 294 -4.00 0.06 -8.96
N VAL A 295 -3.64 -1.15 -9.42
CA VAL A 295 -2.37 -1.42 -10.12
C VAL A 295 -2.58 -2.25 -11.38
N GLN A 296 -3.12 -3.46 -11.26
CA GLN A 296 -3.42 -4.37 -12.38
C GLN A 296 -4.59 -5.29 -12.01
N GLU A 297 -5.21 -5.95 -12.99
CA GLU A 297 -6.26 -6.94 -12.73
C GLU A 297 -5.71 -8.26 -12.18
N GLU A 298 -6.58 -9.00 -11.48
CA GLU A 298 -6.31 -10.35 -10.97
C GLU A 298 -5.88 -11.33 -12.06
N GLU A 299 -6.40 -11.17 -13.29
CA GLU A 299 -6.07 -12.06 -14.42
C GLU A 299 -4.70 -11.76 -15.02
N VAL A 300 -4.34 -10.46 -15.14
CA VAL A 300 -2.99 -10.06 -15.56
C VAL A 300 -1.97 -10.53 -14.52
N TRP A 301 -2.27 -10.32 -13.23
CA TRP A 301 -1.45 -10.82 -12.13
C TRP A 301 -1.33 -12.35 -12.15
N PHE A 302 -2.40 -13.08 -12.41
CA PHE A 302 -2.33 -14.54 -12.53
C PHE A 302 -1.46 -14.94 -13.73
N GLY A 303 -1.62 -14.30 -14.89
CA GLY A 303 -0.77 -14.51 -16.06
C GLY A 303 0.72 -14.29 -15.76
N ASP A 304 1.03 -13.23 -15.02
CA ASP A 304 2.37 -12.85 -14.59
C ASP A 304 3.04 -13.82 -13.60
N TRP A 305 2.27 -14.48 -12.73
CA TRP A 305 2.79 -15.27 -11.61
C TRP A 305 2.56 -16.78 -11.73
N ARG A 306 1.66 -17.24 -12.60
CA ARG A 306 1.25 -18.66 -12.70
C ARG A 306 2.42 -19.63 -12.85
N ASP A 307 3.48 -19.28 -13.60
CA ASP A 307 4.51 -20.26 -13.95
C ASP A 307 5.63 -20.33 -12.89
N ALA A 308 5.92 -19.22 -12.18
CA ALA A 308 6.71 -19.25 -10.94
C ALA A 308 5.97 -20.02 -9.82
N ILE A 309 4.65 -19.84 -9.70
CA ILE A 309 3.80 -20.62 -8.77
C ILE A 309 3.80 -22.11 -9.16
N ARG A 310 3.65 -22.44 -10.45
CA ARG A 310 3.74 -23.81 -10.99
C ARG A 310 5.09 -24.45 -10.64
N HIS A 311 6.19 -23.75 -10.87
CA HIS A 311 7.54 -24.22 -10.53
C HIS A 311 7.64 -24.49 -9.03
N ALA A 312 7.23 -23.54 -8.18
CA ALA A 312 7.30 -23.69 -6.73
C ALA A 312 6.45 -24.87 -6.18
N VAL A 313 5.29 -25.15 -6.80
CA VAL A 313 4.46 -26.34 -6.49
C VAL A 313 5.17 -27.64 -6.90
N LEU A 314 5.70 -27.71 -8.13
CA LEU A 314 6.42 -28.88 -8.63
C LEU A 314 7.69 -29.17 -7.81
N GLY A 315 8.43 -28.12 -7.44
CA GLY A 315 9.60 -28.18 -6.56
C GLY A 315 9.30 -28.40 -5.08
N LYS A 316 8.04 -28.69 -4.70
CA LYS A 316 7.60 -28.95 -3.31
C LYS A 316 8.01 -27.86 -2.31
N ARG A 317 8.00 -26.59 -2.76
CA ARG A 317 8.53 -25.47 -1.98
C ARG A 317 7.70 -25.21 -0.72
N ARG A 318 8.38 -24.85 0.37
CA ARG A 318 7.78 -24.39 1.63
C ARG A 318 8.41 -23.05 2.00
N GLY A 319 7.69 -21.94 1.86
CA GLY A 319 8.24 -20.60 2.00
C GLY A 319 7.51 -19.56 1.15
N TRP A 320 8.23 -18.52 0.72
CA TRP A 320 7.70 -17.49 -0.18
C TRP A 320 7.95 -17.84 -1.65
N VAL A 321 7.13 -17.27 -2.52
CA VAL A 321 7.40 -17.01 -3.94
C VAL A 321 7.36 -15.49 -4.11
N THR A 322 8.37 -14.96 -4.78
CA THR A 322 8.76 -13.55 -4.76
C THR A 322 8.88 -12.98 -6.17
N ALA A 323 9.20 -11.69 -6.28
CA ALA A 323 9.52 -11.07 -7.56
C ALA A 323 10.79 -11.66 -8.19
N GLU A 324 11.75 -12.13 -7.37
CA GLU A 324 12.98 -12.76 -7.85
C GLU A 324 12.68 -14.11 -8.51
N ASP A 325 11.84 -14.94 -7.89
CA ASP A 325 11.42 -16.24 -8.48
C ASP A 325 10.68 -16.08 -9.81
N ARG A 326 10.01 -14.93 -9.99
CA ARG A 326 9.39 -14.55 -11.27
C ARG A 326 10.45 -14.05 -12.27
N LEU A 327 11.46 -13.32 -11.82
CA LEU A 327 12.57 -12.85 -12.65
C LEU A 327 13.43 -14.02 -13.14
N GLU A 328 13.82 -14.92 -12.25
CA GLU A 328 14.51 -16.19 -12.57
C GLU A 328 13.73 -16.94 -13.66
N TYR A 329 12.43 -17.19 -13.48
CA TYR A 329 11.62 -17.90 -14.47
C TYR A 329 11.43 -17.14 -15.80
N LEU A 330 11.54 -15.81 -15.81
CA LEU A 330 11.52 -15.00 -17.03
C LEU A 330 12.89 -14.95 -17.75
N MET A 331 13.97 -15.26 -17.04
CA MET A 331 15.35 -15.29 -17.56
C MET A 331 15.83 -16.71 -17.91
N GLU A 332 15.26 -17.76 -17.30
CA GLU A 332 15.54 -19.15 -17.65
C GLU A 332 15.04 -19.48 -19.08
N PRO A 333 15.88 -20.10 -19.94
CA PRO A 333 15.44 -20.55 -21.25
C PRO A 333 14.40 -21.66 -21.09
N LYS A 334 13.23 -21.52 -21.74
CA LYS A 334 12.17 -22.51 -21.61
C LYS A 334 12.66 -23.87 -22.13
N PRO A 335 12.17 -25.01 -21.59
CA PRO A 335 12.64 -26.34 -22.01
C PRO A 335 12.34 -26.73 -23.48
N GLY A 336 11.65 -25.88 -24.25
CA GLY A 336 11.51 -25.99 -25.72
C GLY A 336 12.30 -24.94 -26.54
N GLU A 337 13.05 -24.07 -25.86
CA GLU A 337 13.96 -23.06 -26.44
C GLU A 337 15.44 -23.49 -26.27
N LEU A 338 15.73 -24.28 -25.23
CA LEU A 338 17.04 -24.88 -24.94
C LEU A 338 17.48 -25.88 -26.05
N GLY A 339 18.10 -25.34 -27.11
CA GLY A 339 18.55 -26.11 -28.26
C GLY A 339 18.29 -25.44 -29.62
N LYS A 340 17.56 -24.31 -29.65
CA LYS A 340 17.52 -23.45 -30.84
C LYS A 340 18.72 -22.49 -30.80
N PRO A 341 19.71 -22.61 -31.71
CA PRO A 341 20.72 -21.57 -31.83
C PRO A 341 20.05 -20.25 -32.23
N ALA A 342 20.47 -19.15 -31.62
CA ALA A 342 20.01 -17.83 -32.05
C ALA A 342 20.48 -17.58 -33.48
N GLU A 343 19.55 -17.35 -34.40
CA GLU A 343 19.81 -17.12 -35.82
C GLU A 343 20.33 -15.69 -36.03
N TRP A 344 21.57 -15.45 -35.61
CA TRP A 344 22.29 -14.20 -35.86
C TRP A 344 22.48 -14.04 -37.37
N GLY A 345 21.77 -13.07 -37.93
CA GLY A 345 21.38 -13.05 -39.35
C GLY A 345 22.53 -13.14 -40.34
N GLY A 346 22.52 -14.19 -41.15
CA GLY A 346 23.35 -14.32 -42.34
C GLY A 346 22.82 -13.48 -43.49
N HIS A 347 23.04 -12.17 -43.46
CA HIS A 347 22.91 -11.31 -44.64
C HIS A 347 24.21 -11.35 -45.45
N SER A 348 24.09 -11.78 -46.71
CA SER A 348 25.13 -11.71 -47.75
C SER A 348 24.78 -10.64 -48.79
#